data_AF-A0A2T3CTR9-F1
#
_entry.id   AF-A0A2T3CTR9-F1
#
_cell.length_a   1.000
_cell.length_b   1.000
_cell.length_c   1.000
_cell.angle_alpha   90.00
_cell.angle_beta   90.00
_cell.angle_gamma   90.00
#
_symmetry.space_group_name_H-M   'P 1'
#
loop_
_entity.id
_entity.type
_entity.pdbx_description
1 polymer ?
#
loop_
_entity_poly.entity_id
_entity_poly.type
_entity_poly.pdbx_seq_one_letter_code
_entity_poly.pdbx_strand_id
1 'polypeptide(L)'
;MWGYVALYVLFAGGVYCVDRFTHRSLFVRTQNRHLRWKLNFSVRGWDIDDYLAAVILVCVAILQAMMMLDWWGSSVDKNLARGLFALLSLSSIVLVVRLLRLVERYARHKGWLTVLAALLTVGAGLIASAEADAFILGQTRVDPGQFPVAQKTLTFIYLVYLWYLSTSLLMALVMFVGALIYGMTAPGFKQQVRRNRATAICRGLYIPSLTWHKRQWLQASCVIGVIYTAVILLAFSEVVNARLRTVLHEALVYASFHLRPEDCAMTGLPPGTRLALLAKGAVVVARPVEGGYRFDEQVCSLQSATQIETTRDQRIRNARAQDAYF
;
A
#
# COMPACT_ATOMS: atom_id res chain seq x y z
N MET A 1 20.61 -26.33 -16.01
CA MET A 1 20.39 -26.53 -17.47
C MET A 1 18.90 -26.70 -17.80
N TRP A 2 18.17 -27.57 -17.10
CA TRP A 2 16.72 -27.80 -17.30
C TRP A 2 15.83 -26.56 -17.14
N GLY A 3 16.18 -25.62 -16.25
CA GLY A 3 15.42 -24.37 -16.09
C GLY A 3 15.41 -23.49 -17.35
N TYR A 4 16.51 -23.42 -18.10
CA TYR A 4 16.57 -22.67 -19.36
C TYR A 4 15.74 -23.34 -20.47
N VAL A 5 15.73 -24.68 -20.50
CA VAL A 5 14.92 -25.45 -21.45
C VAL A 5 13.43 -25.28 -21.13
N ALA A 6 13.04 -25.34 -19.85
CA ALA A 6 11.67 -25.10 -19.41
C ALA A 6 11.20 -23.67 -19.74
N LEU A 7 12.05 -22.66 -19.53
CA LEU A 7 11.75 -21.27 -19.89
C LEU A 7 11.55 -21.11 -21.40
N TYR A 8 12.39 -21.76 -22.22
CA TYR A 8 12.27 -21.72 -23.67
C TYR A 8 11.00 -22.41 -24.17
N VAL A 9 10.63 -23.55 -23.58
CA VAL A 9 9.39 -24.27 -23.91
C VAL A 9 8.16 -23.47 -23.49
N LEU A 10 8.18 -22.83 -22.32
CA LEU A 10 7.11 -21.93 -21.88
C LEU A 10 7.00 -20.70 -22.78
N PHE A 11 8.12 -20.11 -23.19
CA PHE A 11 8.13 -18.99 -24.13
C PHE A 11 7.58 -19.40 -25.50
N ALA A 12 8.01 -20.53 -26.04
CA ALA A 12 7.53 -21.06 -27.31
C ALA A 12 6.03 -21.43 -27.24
N GLY A 13 5.59 -22.03 -26.14
CA GLY A 13 4.18 -22.32 -25.87
C GLY A 13 3.35 -21.05 -25.76
N GLY A 14 3.85 -20.02 -25.09
CA GLY A 14 3.23 -18.70 -25.00
C GLY A 14 3.08 -18.05 -26.37
N VAL A 15 4.15 -18.03 -27.18
CA VAL A 15 4.12 -17.51 -28.55
C VAL A 15 3.13 -18.29 -29.42
N TYR A 16 3.10 -19.62 -29.31
CA TYR A 16 2.15 -20.46 -30.04
C TYR A 16 0.69 -20.21 -29.64
N CYS A 17 0.41 -20.06 -28.35
CA CYS A 17 -0.92 -19.68 -27.88
C CYS A 17 -1.31 -18.30 -28.42
N VAL A 18 -0.43 -17.30 -28.33
CA VAL A 18 -0.71 -15.95 -28.83
C VAL A 18 -0.96 -15.96 -30.34
N ASP A 19 -0.16 -16.69 -31.13
CA ASP A 19 -0.35 -16.82 -32.59
C ASP A 19 -1.68 -17.51 -32.92
N ARG A 20 -2.07 -18.54 -32.16
CA ARG A 20 -3.32 -19.27 -32.35
C ARG A 20 -4.56 -18.46 -31.99
N PHE A 21 -4.46 -17.56 -31.02
CA PHE A 21 -5.58 -16.71 -30.57
C PHE A 21 -5.63 -15.35 -31.28
N THR A 22 -4.62 -15.00 -32.09
CA THR A 22 -4.63 -13.77 -32.89
C THR A 22 -5.02 -14.06 -34.34
N HIS A 23 -6.04 -13.37 -34.86
CA HIS A 23 -6.50 -13.52 -36.25
C HIS A 23 -5.50 -13.01 -37.32
N ARG A 24 -4.29 -12.60 -36.92
CA ARG A 24 -3.22 -12.12 -37.79
C ARG A 24 -1.93 -12.80 -37.39
N SER A 25 -1.16 -13.27 -38.37
CA SER A 25 0.15 -13.87 -38.11
C SER A 25 1.05 -12.86 -37.40
N LEU A 26 1.63 -13.27 -36.27
CA LEU A 26 2.57 -12.45 -35.50
C LEU A 26 3.83 -12.14 -36.31
N PHE A 27 4.20 -13.05 -37.21
CA PHE A 27 5.34 -12.90 -38.10
C PHE A 27 4.85 -12.85 -39.56
N VAL A 28 5.28 -11.80 -40.26
CA VAL A 28 5.12 -11.69 -41.71
C VAL A 28 6.47 -11.92 -42.35
N ARG A 29 6.48 -12.77 -43.38
CA ARG A 29 7.68 -13.04 -44.15
C ARG A 29 8.05 -11.80 -44.95
N THR A 30 9.24 -11.25 -44.73
CA THR A 30 9.73 -10.13 -45.53
C THR A 30 10.49 -10.62 -46.75
N GLN A 31 10.58 -9.77 -47.78
CA GLN A 31 11.42 -10.03 -48.95
C GLN A 31 12.92 -9.84 -48.67
N ASN A 32 13.30 -9.44 -47.45
CA ASN A 32 14.70 -9.18 -47.12
C ASN A 32 15.46 -10.49 -46.89
N ARG A 33 16.57 -10.70 -47.63
CA ARG A 33 17.34 -11.96 -47.59
C ARG A 33 17.96 -12.24 -46.21
N HIS A 34 18.30 -11.20 -45.45
CA HIS A 34 18.99 -11.32 -44.16
C HIS A 34 18.05 -11.48 -42.96
N LEU A 35 16.80 -10.99 -43.05
CA LEU A 35 15.80 -11.06 -41.97
C LEU A 35 14.45 -11.48 -42.56
N ARG A 36 14.32 -12.79 -42.84
CA ARG A 36 13.14 -13.36 -43.52
C ARG A 36 11.83 -13.18 -42.75
N TRP A 37 11.88 -12.93 -41.45
CA TRP A 37 10.72 -12.79 -40.59
C TRP A 37 10.74 -11.43 -39.92
N LYS A 38 9.64 -10.68 -40.03
CA LYS A 38 9.42 -9.42 -39.31
C LYS A 38 8.16 -9.54 -38.49
N LEU A 39 8.21 -9.05 -37.27
CA LEU A 39 7.03 -8.91 -36.41
C LEU A 39 6.01 -8.02 -37.11
N ASN A 40 4.79 -8.51 -37.28
CA ASN A 40 3.66 -7.80 -37.89
C ASN A 40 3.07 -6.79 -36.91
N PHE A 41 3.94 -6.00 -36.29
CA PHE A 41 3.64 -5.08 -35.23
C PHE A 41 4.31 -3.75 -35.55
N SER A 42 3.50 -2.69 -35.60
CA SER A 42 3.99 -1.33 -35.77
C SER A 42 3.59 -0.52 -34.57
N VAL A 43 4.58 0.03 -33.87
CA VAL A 43 4.40 1.00 -32.78
C VAL A 43 4.15 2.42 -33.33
N ARG A 44 4.35 2.61 -34.64
CA ARG A 44 4.16 3.89 -35.31
C ARG A 44 2.67 4.25 -35.32
N GLY A 45 2.28 5.20 -34.47
CA GLY A 45 0.89 5.65 -34.27
C GLY A 45 0.28 5.27 -32.91
N TRP A 46 1.10 4.86 -31.94
CA TRP A 46 0.64 4.65 -30.57
C TRP A 46 0.41 5.97 -29.85
N ASP A 47 -0.73 6.06 -29.20
CA ASP A 47 -1.05 7.15 -28.28
C ASP A 47 -0.44 6.84 -26.90
N ILE A 48 -0.34 7.85 -26.03
CA ILE A 48 0.21 7.68 -24.67
C ILE A 48 -0.53 6.57 -23.91
N ASP A 49 -1.84 6.44 -24.12
CA ASP A 49 -2.66 5.42 -23.48
C ASP A 49 -2.24 3.99 -23.89
N ASP A 50 -1.78 3.82 -25.13
CA ASP A 50 -1.29 2.54 -25.64
C ASP A 50 0.04 2.16 -24.98
N TYR A 51 0.95 3.14 -24.84
CA TYR A 51 2.20 2.91 -24.13
C TYR A 51 1.97 2.53 -22.66
N LEU A 52 1.05 3.22 -21.97
CA LEU A 52 0.71 2.90 -20.59
C LEU A 52 0.11 1.49 -20.45
N ALA A 53 -0.81 1.11 -21.35
CA ALA A 53 -1.38 -0.23 -21.36
C ALA A 53 -0.32 -1.31 -21.62
N ALA A 54 0.62 -1.08 -22.55
CA ALA A 54 1.73 -1.99 -22.80
C ALA A 54 2.65 -2.12 -21.59
N VAL A 55 3.00 -1.01 -20.92
CA VAL A 55 3.81 -1.03 -19.70
C VAL A 55 3.12 -1.86 -18.61
N ILE A 56 1.82 -1.68 -18.40
CA ILE A 56 1.05 -2.47 -17.42
C ILE A 56 1.16 -3.96 -17.74
N LEU A 57 0.88 -4.35 -18.99
CA LEU A 57 0.90 -5.77 -19.39
C LEU A 57 2.30 -6.38 -19.29
N VAL A 58 3.34 -5.64 -19.67
CA VAL A 58 4.73 -6.10 -19.55
C VAL A 58 5.10 -6.27 -18.08
N CYS A 59 4.76 -5.32 -17.21
CA CYS A 59 4.99 -5.45 -15.77
C CYS A 59 4.26 -6.67 -15.20
N VAL A 60 2.99 -6.88 -15.55
CA VAL A 60 2.22 -8.06 -15.12
C VAL A 60 2.88 -9.36 -15.60
N ALA A 61 3.30 -9.42 -16.85
CA ALA A 61 3.96 -10.60 -17.41
C ALA A 61 5.28 -10.91 -16.68
N ILE A 62 6.10 -9.89 -16.41
CA ILE A 62 7.36 -10.06 -15.67
C ILE A 62 7.08 -10.50 -14.24
N LEU A 63 6.12 -9.89 -13.55
CA LEU A 63 5.73 -10.26 -12.19
C LEU A 63 5.21 -11.71 -12.12
N GLN A 64 4.43 -12.14 -13.10
CA GLN A 64 3.95 -13.51 -13.20
C GLN A 64 5.11 -14.50 -13.43
N ALA A 65 6.08 -14.14 -14.29
CA ALA A 65 7.27 -14.94 -14.50
C ALA A 65 8.13 -15.02 -13.24
N MET A 66 8.30 -13.92 -12.51
CA MET A 66 8.99 -13.91 -11.21
C MET A 66 8.29 -14.80 -10.19
N MET A 67 6.95 -14.76 -10.12
CA MET A 67 6.16 -15.65 -9.25
C MET A 67 6.35 -17.13 -9.62
N MET A 68 6.39 -17.47 -10.90
CA MET A 68 6.67 -18.85 -11.35
C MET A 68 8.10 -19.30 -10.99
N LEU A 69 9.08 -18.40 -11.11
CA LEU A 69 10.47 -18.68 -10.73
C LEU A 69 10.62 -18.89 -9.22
N ASP A 70 9.95 -18.08 -8.40
CA ASP A 70 9.92 -18.23 -6.94
C ASP A 70 9.33 -19.59 -6.54
N TRP A 71 8.23 -19.99 -7.19
CA TRP A 71 7.60 -21.29 -6.94
C TRP A 71 8.52 -22.48 -7.29
N TRP A 72 9.43 -22.30 -8.24
CA TRP A 72 10.47 -23.29 -8.57
C TRP A 72 11.71 -23.22 -7.66
N GLY A 73 11.67 -22.42 -6.60
CA GLY A 73 12.75 -22.30 -5.61
C GLY A 73 13.88 -21.35 -6.05
N SER A 74 13.67 -20.53 -7.08
CA SER A 74 14.64 -19.51 -7.48
C SER A 74 14.54 -18.30 -6.56
N SER A 75 15.67 -17.74 -6.12
CA SER A 75 15.69 -16.49 -5.38
C SER A 75 15.28 -15.32 -6.28
N VAL A 76 14.16 -14.68 -5.98
CA VAL A 76 13.68 -13.49 -6.71
C VAL A 76 14.19 -12.22 -6.05
N ASP A 77 14.69 -11.27 -6.86
CA ASP A 77 15.07 -9.95 -6.36
C ASP A 77 13.84 -9.13 -5.94
N LYS A 78 13.73 -8.89 -4.63
CA LYS A 78 12.65 -8.13 -4.01
C LYS A 78 12.65 -6.66 -4.43
N ASN A 79 13.81 -6.07 -4.73
CA ASN A 79 13.90 -4.68 -5.14
C ASN A 79 13.35 -4.48 -6.56
N LEU A 80 13.67 -5.41 -7.47
CA LEU A 80 13.10 -5.43 -8.80
C LEU A 80 11.57 -5.59 -8.75
N ALA A 81 11.07 -6.51 -7.93
CA ALA A 81 9.62 -6.71 -7.76
C ALA A 81 8.92 -5.43 -7.27
N ARG A 82 9.49 -4.74 -6.27
CA ARG A 82 8.99 -3.46 -5.77
C ARG A 82 8.99 -2.37 -6.85
N GLY A 83 10.05 -2.28 -7.65
CA GLY A 83 10.13 -1.34 -8.76
C GLY A 83 9.04 -1.59 -9.82
N LEU A 84 8.82 -2.85 -10.19
CA LEU A 84 7.77 -3.26 -11.12
C LEU A 84 6.36 -2.98 -10.56
N PHE A 85 6.13 -3.21 -9.27
CA PHE A 85 4.86 -2.87 -8.62
C PHE A 85 4.59 -1.36 -8.62
N ALA A 86 5.59 -0.54 -8.29
CA ALA A 86 5.47 0.92 -8.35
C ALA A 86 5.18 1.41 -9.77
N LEU A 87 5.87 0.84 -10.77
CA LEU A 87 5.67 1.20 -12.17
C LEU A 87 4.28 0.78 -12.68
N LEU A 88 3.82 -0.43 -12.34
CA LEU A 88 2.50 -0.95 -12.69
C LEU A 88 1.39 -0.06 -12.09
N SER A 89 1.48 0.21 -10.79
CA SER A 89 0.47 1.02 -10.09
C SER A 89 0.41 2.45 -10.61
N LEU A 90 1.56 3.11 -10.80
CA LEU A 90 1.62 4.47 -11.35
C LEU A 90 1.04 4.51 -12.78
N SER A 91 1.43 3.55 -13.64
CA SER A 91 0.93 3.49 -15.01
C SER A 91 -0.58 3.22 -15.07
N SER A 92 -1.08 2.34 -14.20
CA SER A 92 -2.51 2.04 -14.04
C SER A 92 -3.30 3.28 -13.61
N ILE A 93 -2.83 3.99 -12.57
CA ILE A 93 -3.47 5.22 -12.09
C ILE A 93 -3.51 6.28 -13.19
N VAL A 94 -2.40 6.52 -13.89
CA VAL A 94 -2.34 7.51 -14.97
C VAL A 94 -3.29 7.13 -16.11
N LEU A 95 -3.31 5.86 -16.51
CA LEU A 95 -4.21 5.36 -17.56
C LEU A 95 -5.67 5.57 -17.18
N VAL A 96 -6.06 5.22 -15.95
CA VAL A 96 -7.43 5.39 -15.46
C VAL A 96 -7.82 6.87 -15.39
N VAL A 97 -6.95 7.73 -14.86
CA VAL A 97 -7.19 9.18 -14.76
C VAL A 97 -7.46 9.79 -16.13
N ARG A 98 -6.67 9.41 -17.14
CA ARG A 98 -6.83 9.88 -18.52
C ARG A 98 -8.10 9.33 -19.16
N LEU A 99 -8.32 8.02 -19.06
CA LEU A 99 -9.41 7.32 -19.73
C LEU A 99 -10.79 7.72 -19.18
N LEU A 100 -10.89 7.97 -17.88
CA LEU A 100 -12.13 8.44 -17.23
C LEU A 100 -12.24 9.96 -17.15
N ARG A 101 -11.21 10.70 -17.56
CA ARG A 101 -11.10 12.16 -17.41
C ARG A 101 -11.40 12.63 -15.99
N LEU A 102 -10.81 11.95 -15.00
CA LEU A 102 -11.09 12.20 -13.58
C LEU A 102 -10.79 13.65 -13.18
N VAL A 103 -9.76 14.25 -13.77
CA VAL A 103 -9.38 15.66 -13.50
C VAL A 103 -10.49 16.62 -13.92
N GLU A 104 -11.06 16.45 -15.11
CA GLU A 104 -12.16 17.28 -15.61
C GLU A 104 -13.42 17.13 -14.74
N ARG A 105 -13.73 15.89 -14.34
CA ARG A 105 -14.87 15.60 -13.46
C ARG A 105 -14.68 16.18 -12.06
N TYR A 106 -13.47 16.08 -11.51
CA TYR A 106 -13.11 16.69 -10.23
C TYR A 106 -13.28 18.21 -10.29
N ALA A 107 -12.76 18.86 -11.34
CA ALA A 107 -12.89 20.30 -11.51
C ALA A 107 -14.37 20.76 -11.52
N ARG A 108 -15.26 19.99 -12.15
CA ARG A 108 -16.70 20.28 -12.20
C ARG A 108 -17.40 20.15 -10.85
N HIS A 109 -16.94 19.25 -9.98
CA HIS A 109 -17.59 18.92 -8.70
C HIS A 109 -16.76 19.27 -7.46
N LYS A 110 -15.71 20.08 -7.61
CA LYS A 110 -14.73 20.38 -6.56
C LYS A 110 -15.39 20.83 -5.25
N GLY A 111 -16.40 21.70 -5.31
CA GLY A 111 -17.09 22.20 -4.12
C GLY A 111 -17.71 21.07 -3.29
N TRP A 112 -18.59 20.26 -3.90
CA TRP A 112 -19.24 19.13 -3.25
C TRP A 112 -18.25 18.06 -2.77
N LEU A 113 -17.23 17.74 -3.57
CA LEU A 113 -16.20 16.78 -3.18
C LEU A 113 -15.37 17.27 -2.00
N THR A 114 -15.11 18.57 -1.89
CA THR A 114 -14.39 19.16 -0.76
C THR A 114 -15.23 19.09 0.51
N VAL A 115 -16.53 19.40 0.43
CA VAL A 115 -17.45 19.26 1.57
C VAL A 115 -17.53 17.80 2.02
N LEU A 116 -17.67 16.86 1.08
CA LEU A 116 -17.69 15.43 1.41
C LEU A 116 -16.38 14.97 2.06
N ALA A 117 -15.23 15.39 1.53
CA ALA A 117 -13.93 15.08 2.12
C ALA A 117 -13.78 15.66 3.53
N ALA A 118 -14.26 16.89 3.77
CA ALA A 118 -14.27 17.51 5.09
C ALA A 118 -15.14 16.72 6.08
N LEU A 119 -16.36 16.33 5.68
CA LEU A 119 -17.25 15.51 6.50
C LEU A 119 -16.64 14.15 6.84
N LEU A 120 -16.03 13.49 5.85
CA LEU A 120 -15.29 12.23 6.06
C LEU A 120 -14.09 12.42 6.99
N THR A 121 -13.38 13.55 6.89
CA THR A 121 -12.26 13.88 7.78
C THR A 121 -12.72 14.02 9.22
N VAL A 122 -13.83 14.72 9.46
CA VAL A 122 -14.40 14.87 10.81
C VAL A 122 -14.84 13.52 11.35
N GLY A 123 -15.56 12.72 10.56
CA GLY A 123 -15.98 11.38 10.98
C GLY A 123 -14.79 10.45 11.29
N ALA A 124 -13.78 10.43 10.43
CA ALA A 124 -12.55 9.67 10.66
C ALA A 124 -11.79 10.17 11.90
N GLY A 125 -11.80 11.48 12.17
CA GLY A 125 -11.22 12.06 13.38
C GLY A 125 -11.91 11.59 14.66
N LEU A 126 -13.24 11.52 14.67
CA LEU A 126 -14.00 10.99 15.80
C LEU A 126 -13.69 9.51 16.04
N ILE A 127 -13.64 8.70 14.98
CA ILE A 127 -13.26 7.28 15.07
C ILE A 127 -11.82 7.14 15.58
N ALA A 128 -10.88 7.90 15.03
CA ALA A 128 -9.48 7.89 15.45
C ALA A 128 -9.30 8.29 16.92
N SER A 129 -10.09 9.24 17.40
CA SER A 129 -10.09 9.64 18.81
C SER A 129 -10.59 8.49 19.70
N ALA A 130 -11.71 7.87 19.34
CA ALA A 130 -12.26 6.75 20.09
C ALA A 130 -11.31 5.53 20.12
N GLU A 131 -10.65 5.22 19.01
CA GLU A 131 -9.66 4.14 18.92
C GLU A 131 -8.41 4.45 19.76
N ALA A 132 -7.93 5.70 19.76
CA ALA A 132 -6.82 6.12 20.60
C ALA A 132 -7.16 5.97 22.10
N ASP A 133 -8.35 6.40 22.50
CA ASP A 133 -8.84 6.29 23.88
C ASP A 133 -8.98 4.82 24.30
N ALA A 134 -9.59 4.00 23.45
CA ALA A 134 -9.73 2.56 23.67
C ALA A 134 -8.37 1.86 23.77
N PHE A 135 -7.40 2.25 22.94
CA PHE A 135 -6.04 1.71 23.00
C PHE A 135 -5.34 2.07 24.31
N ILE A 136 -5.35 3.35 24.71
CA ILE A 136 -4.73 3.79 25.98
C ILE A 136 -5.37 3.08 27.16
N LEU A 137 -6.70 3.06 27.24
CA LEU A 137 -7.42 2.40 28.32
C LEU A 137 -7.17 0.89 28.33
N GLY A 138 -7.12 0.26 27.15
CA GLY A 138 -6.88 -1.17 27.00
C GLY A 138 -5.47 -1.59 27.44
N GLN A 139 -4.45 -0.77 27.15
CA GLN A 139 -3.06 -1.06 27.50
C GLN A 139 -2.71 -0.66 28.93
N THR A 140 -3.12 0.53 29.37
CA THR A 140 -2.70 1.10 30.67
C THR A 140 -3.68 0.87 31.80
N ARG A 141 -4.94 0.53 31.50
CA ARG A 141 -6.07 0.47 32.46
C ARG A 141 -6.36 1.79 33.18
N VAL A 142 -5.79 2.90 32.70
CA VAL A 142 -5.99 4.24 33.23
C VAL A 142 -6.85 5.04 32.25
N ASP A 143 -7.61 5.99 32.79
CA ASP A 143 -8.38 6.95 32.00
C ASP A 143 -7.48 7.71 30.99
N PRO A 144 -7.76 7.65 29.67
CA PRO A 144 -6.98 8.33 28.64
C PRO A 144 -6.83 9.84 28.88
N GLY A 145 -7.78 10.47 29.58
CA GLY A 145 -7.71 11.89 29.95
C GLY A 145 -6.48 12.26 30.80
N GLN A 146 -5.83 11.28 31.45
CA GLN A 146 -4.57 11.50 32.18
C GLN A 146 -3.34 11.57 31.26
N PHE A 147 -3.50 11.21 29.98
CA PHE A 147 -2.43 11.23 28.97
C PHE A 147 -2.78 12.12 27.76
N PRO A 148 -3.03 13.43 27.95
CA PRO A 148 -3.54 14.29 26.88
C PRO A 148 -2.62 14.41 25.67
N VAL A 149 -1.30 14.29 25.88
CA VAL A 149 -0.30 14.33 24.79
C VAL A 149 -0.29 13.03 24.00
N ALA A 150 -0.32 11.87 24.67
CA ALA A 150 -0.42 10.59 23.98
C ALA A 150 -1.75 10.45 23.25
N GLN A 151 -2.87 10.88 23.85
CA GLN A 151 -4.18 10.88 23.21
C GLN A 151 -4.13 11.60 21.86
N LYS A 152 -3.67 12.86 21.83
CA LYS A 152 -3.53 13.62 20.57
C LYS A 152 -2.60 12.95 19.56
N THR A 153 -1.47 12.41 20.03
CA THR A 153 -0.47 11.77 19.18
C THR A 153 -1.01 10.50 18.54
N LEU A 154 -1.66 9.64 19.33
CA LEU A 154 -2.25 8.39 18.85
C LEU A 154 -3.46 8.67 17.96
N THR A 155 -4.31 9.65 18.29
CA THR A 155 -5.41 10.08 17.40
C THR A 155 -4.87 10.52 16.05
N PHE A 156 -3.78 11.27 16.01
CA PHE A 156 -3.15 11.66 14.74
C PHE A 156 -2.63 10.45 13.95
N ILE A 157 -1.95 9.51 14.60
CA ILE A 157 -1.47 8.27 13.97
C ILE A 157 -2.64 7.45 13.40
N TYR A 158 -3.69 7.25 14.19
CA TYR A 158 -4.90 6.54 13.75
C TYR A 158 -5.60 7.27 12.61
N LEU A 159 -5.70 8.60 12.64
CA LEU A 159 -6.30 9.39 11.57
C LEU A 159 -5.53 9.22 10.25
N VAL A 160 -4.20 9.29 10.29
CA VAL A 160 -3.34 9.05 9.12
C VAL A 160 -3.53 7.63 8.60
N TYR A 161 -3.57 6.64 9.50
CA TYR A 161 -3.79 5.23 9.14
C TYR A 161 -5.17 5.00 8.50
N LEU A 162 -6.24 5.57 9.07
CA LEU A 162 -7.59 5.49 8.52
C LEU A 162 -7.64 6.13 7.12
N TRP A 163 -7.06 7.32 6.94
CA TRP A 163 -6.98 7.96 5.62
C TRP A 163 -6.22 7.12 4.61
N TYR A 164 -5.09 6.55 5.02
CA TYR A 164 -4.30 5.65 4.18
C TYR A 164 -5.14 4.44 3.74
N LEU A 165 -5.79 3.76 4.70
CA LEU A 165 -6.59 2.56 4.42
C LEU A 165 -7.82 2.89 3.55
N SER A 166 -8.59 3.91 3.94
CA SER A 166 -9.78 4.34 3.20
C SER A 166 -9.45 4.78 1.79
N THR A 167 -8.37 5.56 1.59
CA THR A 167 -7.98 6.03 0.25
C THR A 167 -7.46 4.87 -0.60
N SER A 168 -6.66 3.97 -0.03
CA SER A 168 -6.12 2.81 -0.75
C SER A 168 -7.22 1.89 -1.29
N LEU A 169 -8.25 1.61 -0.45
CA LEU A 169 -9.39 0.79 -0.85
C LEU A 169 -10.34 1.53 -1.80
N LEU A 170 -10.69 2.77 -1.46
CA LEU A 170 -11.63 3.57 -2.26
C LEU A 170 -11.07 3.86 -3.65
N MET A 171 -9.77 4.14 -3.78
CA MET A 171 -9.14 4.39 -5.08
C MET A 171 -9.28 3.18 -5.99
N ALA A 172 -8.90 1.99 -5.54
CA ALA A 172 -9.06 0.76 -6.31
C ALA A 172 -10.52 0.50 -6.72
N LEU A 173 -11.47 0.70 -5.78
CA LEU A 173 -12.90 0.55 -6.03
C LEU A 173 -13.41 1.53 -7.10
N VAL A 174 -13.07 2.82 -6.97
CA VAL A 174 -13.47 3.87 -7.92
C VAL A 174 -12.87 3.60 -9.30
N MET A 175 -11.60 3.20 -9.37
CA MET A 175 -10.95 2.85 -10.62
C MET A 175 -11.60 1.62 -11.27
N PHE A 176 -11.97 0.61 -10.48
CA PHE A 176 -12.60 -0.61 -10.98
C PHE A 176 -14.01 -0.35 -11.50
N VAL A 177 -14.85 0.31 -10.71
CA VAL A 177 -16.22 0.70 -11.12
C VAL A 177 -16.15 1.63 -12.33
N GLY A 178 -15.20 2.56 -12.36
CA GLY A 178 -14.96 3.44 -13.50
C GLY A 178 -14.59 2.68 -14.77
N ALA A 179 -13.67 1.73 -14.68
CA ALA A 179 -13.28 0.85 -15.80
C ALA A 179 -14.46 0.00 -16.29
N LEU A 180 -15.29 -0.53 -15.39
CA LEU A 180 -16.51 -1.26 -15.72
C LEU A 180 -17.54 -0.38 -16.42
N ILE A 181 -17.84 0.80 -15.88
CA ILE A 181 -18.79 1.75 -16.48
C ILE A 181 -18.31 2.19 -17.85
N TYR A 182 -17.02 2.49 -18.03
CA TYR A 182 -16.47 2.82 -19.34
C TYR A 182 -16.64 1.65 -20.32
N GLY A 183 -16.42 0.41 -19.85
CA GLY A 183 -16.66 -0.80 -20.61
C GLY A 183 -18.11 -1.01 -21.04
N MET A 184 -19.07 -0.72 -20.15
CA MET A 184 -20.50 -0.87 -20.41
C MET A 184 -21.08 0.27 -21.26
N THR A 185 -20.57 1.49 -21.10
CA THR A 185 -21.04 2.68 -21.82
C THR A 185 -20.40 2.83 -23.20
N ALA A 186 -19.26 2.16 -23.44
CA ALA A 186 -18.77 1.96 -24.78
C ALA A 186 -19.84 1.17 -25.58
N PRO A 187 -20.30 1.66 -26.74
CA PRO A 187 -21.30 0.95 -27.53
C PRO A 187 -20.78 -0.46 -27.83
N GLY A 188 -21.43 -1.47 -27.24
CA GLY A 188 -21.07 -2.86 -27.48
C GLY A 188 -21.27 -3.23 -28.94
N PHE A 189 -20.61 -4.30 -29.38
CA PHE A 189 -20.73 -4.85 -30.74
C PHE A 189 -22.18 -4.94 -31.23
N LYS A 190 -23.09 -5.47 -30.38
CA LYS A 190 -24.53 -5.57 -30.71
C LYS A 190 -25.19 -4.21 -30.94
N GLN A 191 -24.80 -3.18 -30.18
CA GLN A 191 -25.42 -1.86 -30.21
C GLN A 191 -24.89 -1.01 -31.36
N GLN A 192 -23.61 -1.17 -31.71
CA GLN A 192 -22.97 -0.54 -32.87
C GLN A 192 -23.47 -1.13 -34.20
N VAL A 193 -23.68 -2.45 -34.26
CA VAL A 193 -24.32 -3.14 -35.40
C VAL A 193 -25.80 -2.79 -35.52
N ARG A 194 -26.54 -2.60 -34.41
CA ARG A 194 -27.95 -2.15 -34.43
C ARG A 194 -28.10 -0.70 -34.88
N ARG A 195 -27.11 0.16 -34.61
CA ARG A 195 -27.08 1.58 -34.97
C ARG A 195 -26.71 1.80 -36.44
N ASN A 196 -25.93 0.90 -37.04
CA ASN A 196 -25.62 0.89 -38.47
C ASN A 196 -26.41 -0.21 -39.20
N ARG A 197 -27.59 0.13 -39.73
CA ARG A 197 -28.46 -0.79 -40.51
C ARG A 197 -27.72 -1.53 -41.64
N ALA A 198 -26.73 -0.88 -42.27
CA ALA A 198 -25.92 -1.49 -43.34
C ALA A 198 -25.03 -2.66 -42.85
N THR A 199 -24.56 -2.63 -41.60
CA THR A 199 -23.72 -3.71 -41.02
C THR A 199 -24.52 -4.88 -40.45
N ALA A 200 -25.84 -4.71 -40.24
CA ALA A 200 -26.70 -5.76 -39.71
C ALA A 200 -27.01 -6.87 -40.73
N ILE A 201 -26.93 -6.55 -42.03
CA ILE A 201 -27.20 -7.49 -43.14
C ILE A 201 -26.05 -8.51 -43.30
N CYS A 202 -24.82 -8.15 -42.89
CA CYS A 202 -23.62 -8.99 -43.02
C CYS A 202 -23.11 -9.49 -41.66
N ARG A 203 -24.02 -9.93 -40.78
CA ARG A 203 -23.71 -10.36 -39.40
C ARG A 203 -22.67 -11.50 -39.31
N GLY A 204 -22.53 -12.31 -40.37
CA GLY A 204 -21.55 -13.41 -40.48
C GLY A 204 -20.22 -13.05 -41.15
N LEU A 205 -20.07 -11.84 -41.70
CA LEU A 205 -18.89 -11.37 -42.44
C LEU A 205 -18.19 -10.17 -41.79
N TYR A 206 -18.65 -9.75 -40.61
CA TYR A 206 -18.08 -8.58 -39.93
C TYR A 206 -16.71 -8.91 -39.33
N ILE A 207 -15.67 -8.31 -39.91
CA ILE A 207 -14.31 -8.32 -39.36
C ILE A 207 -14.22 -7.14 -38.39
N PRO A 208 -14.00 -7.36 -37.09
CA PRO A 208 -13.93 -6.28 -36.12
C PRO A 208 -12.82 -5.29 -36.48
N SER A 209 -13.14 -3.99 -36.44
CA SER A 209 -12.20 -2.94 -36.81
C SER A 209 -10.99 -2.94 -35.87
N LEU A 210 -9.86 -2.43 -36.37
CA LEU A 210 -8.65 -2.23 -35.55
C LEU A 210 -8.94 -1.36 -34.31
N THR A 211 -9.83 -0.36 -34.45
CA THR A 211 -10.25 0.54 -33.37
C THR A 211 -11.01 -0.18 -32.26
N TRP A 212 -11.81 -1.20 -32.60
CA TRP A 212 -12.53 -2.00 -31.63
C TRP A 212 -11.58 -2.86 -30.80
N HIS A 213 -10.62 -3.53 -31.45
CA HIS A 213 -9.59 -4.32 -30.77
C HIS A 213 -8.70 -3.44 -29.88
N LYS A 214 -8.27 -2.26 -30.38
CA LYS A 214 -7.51 -1.27 -29.61
C LYS A 214 -8.24 -0.90 -28.32
N ARG A 215 -9.55 -0.58 -28.41
CA ARG A 215 -10.36 -0.23 -27.25
C ARG A 215 -10.50 -1.38 -26.25
N GLN A 216 -10.79 -2.59 -26.72
CA GLN A 216 -10.89 -3.75 -25.83
C GLN A 216 -9.58 -4.05 -25.12
N TRP A 217 -8.46 -3.94 -25.83
CA TRP A 217 -7.13 -4.14 -25.27
C TRP A 217 -6.79 -3.09 -24.20
N LEU A 218 -7.07 -1.80 -24.46
CA LEU A 218 -6.90 -0.73 -23.47
C LEU A 218 -7.77 -0.98 -22.23
N GLN A 219 -9.03 -1.37 -22.42
CA GLN A 219 -9.93 -1.66 -21.31
C GLN A 219 -9.48 -2.87 -20.49
N ALA A 220 -9.07 -3.96 -21.15
CA ALA A 220 -8.56 -5.15 -20.46
C ALA A 220 -7.30 -4.83 -19.67
N SER A 221 -6.36 -4.10 -20.27
CA SER A 221 -5.12 -3.66 -19.61
C SER A 221 -5.41 -2.77 -18.41
N CYS A 222 -6.39 -1.86 -18.53
CA CYS A 222 -6.85 -1.02 -17.43
C CYS A 222 -7.45 -1.85 -16.29
N VAL A 223 -8.34 -2.81 -16.58
CA VAL A 223 -8.96 -3.67 -15.55
C VAL A 223 -7.90 -4.52 -14.85
N ILE A 224 -7.01 -5.15 -15.61
CA ILE A 224 -5.90 -5.94 -15.07
C ILE A 224 -5.02 -5.06 -14.18
N GLY A 225 -4.61 -3.87 -14.66
CA GLY A 225 -3.80 -2.93 -13.90
C GLY A 225 -4.46 -2.52 -12.59
N VAL A 226 -5.77 -2.25 -12.59
CA VAL A 226 -6.53 -1.89 -11.39
C VAL A 226 -6.62 -3.05 -10.41
N ILE A 227 -6.90 -4.27 -10.87
CA ILE A 227 -6.96 -5.46 -10.01
C ILE A 227 -5.61 -5.70 -9.33
N TYR A 228 -4.52 -5.69 -10.09
CA TYR A 228 -3.18 -5.88 -9.51
C TYR A 228 -2.82 -4.74 -8.55
N THR A 229 -3.17 -3.49 -8.87
CA THR A 229 -2.98 -2.36 -7.96
C THR A 229 -3.75 -2.55 -6.65
N ALA A 230 -5.00 -3.03 -6.71
CA ALA A 230 -5.82 -3.32 -5.53
C ALA A 230 -5.19 -4.43 -4.66
N VAL A 231 -4.76 -5.53 -5.28
CA VAL A 231 -4.10 -6.64 -4.58
C VAL A 231 -2.82 -6.17 -3.89
N ILE A 232 -2.01 -5.36 -4.56
CA ILE A 232 -0.77 -4.79 -3.99
C ILE A 232 -1.08 -3.89 -2.79
N LEU A 233 -2.08 -3.01 -2.90
CA LEU A 233 -2.47 -2.12 -1.80
C LEU A 233 -3.01 -2.90 -0.60
N LEU A 234 -3.78 -3.95 -0.82
CA LEU A 234 -4.26 -4.85 0.23
C LEU A 234 -3.09 -5.57 0.93
N ALA A 235 -2.16 -6.14 0.17
CA ALA A 235 -0.97 -6.79 0.73
C ALA A 235 -0.12 -5.81 1.56
N PHE A 236 0.04 -4.56 1.11
CA PHE A 236 0.76 -3.54 1.87
C PHE A 236 0.01 -3.13 3.15
N SER A 237 -1.33 -3.13 3.13
CA SER A 237 -2.13 -2.81 4.31
C SER A 237 -1.91 -3.82 5.45
N GLU A 238 -1.73 -5.10 5.16
CA GLU A 238 -1.41 -6.12 6.17
C GLU A 238 -0.06 -5.86 6.84
N VAL A 239 0.95 -5.48 6.05
CA VAL A 239 2.30 -5.14 6.55
C VAL A 239 2.25 -3.90 7.44
N VAL A 240 1.50 -2.87 7.02
CA VAL A 240 1.32 -1.65 7.82
C VAL A 240 0.59 -1.98 9.12
N ASN A 241 -0.47 -2.79 9.07
CA ASN A 241 -1.23 -3.16 10.25
C ASN A 241 -0.38 -3.92 11.28
N ALA A 242 0.49 -4.83 10.83
CA ALA A 242 1.42 -5.54 11.71
C ALA A 242 2.40 -4.60 12.43
N ARG A 243 2.87 -3.54 11.75
CA ARG A 243 3.79 -2.55 12.32
C ARG A 243 3.09 -1.48 13.15
N LEU A 244 1.82 -1.19 12.85
CA LEU A 244 1.04 -0.15 13.51
C LEU A 244 1.00 -0.38 15.02
N ARG A 245 0.78 -1.62 15.47
CA ARG A 245 0.73 -1.93 16.90
C ARG A 245 2.02 -1.56 17.62
N THR A 246 3.18 -1.90 17.06
CA THR A 246 4.49 -1.54 17.65
C THR A 246 4.67 -0.03 17.71
N VAL A 247 4.37 0.67 16.61
CA VAL A 247 4.45 2.14 16.53
C VAL A 247 3.54 2.80 17.55
N LEU A 248 2.33 2.29 17.78
CA LEU A 248 1.41 2.82 18.79
C LEU A 248 1.94 2.67 20.22
N HIS A 249 2.57 1.54 20.56
CA HIS A 249 3.17 1.35 21.88
C HIS A 249 4.37 2.30 22.09
N GLU A 250 5.24 2.41 21.09
CA GLU A 250 6.39 3.33 21.15
C GLU A 250 5.94 4.78 21.23
N ALA A 251 4.94 5.17 20.43
CA ALA A 251 4.37 6.52 20.46
C ALA A 251 3.73 6.85 21.81
N LEU A 252 3.00 5.90 22.42
CA LEU A 252 2.41 6.06 23.75
C LEU A 252 3.49 6.32 24.81
N VAL A 253 4.55 5.49 24.83
CA VAL A 253 5.66 5.65 25.78
C VAL A 253 6.39 6.95 25.53
N TYR A 254 6.72 7.28 24.28
CA TYR A 254 7.41 8.51 23.93
C TYR A 254 6.62 9.77 24.30
N ALA A 255 5.30 9.76 24.09
CA ALA A 255 4.46 10.94 24.28
C ALA A 255 4.02 11.19 25.73
N SER A 256 4.13 10.21 26.63
CA SER A 256 3.64 10.38 28.02
C SER A 256 4.56 9.88 29.12
N PHE A 257 5.55 9.04 28.81
CA PHE A 257 6.41 8.42 29.82
C PHE A 257 7.80 9.08 29.81
N HIS A 258 7.88 10.25 30.43
CA HIS A 258 9.11 11.05 30.46
C HIS A 258 10.00 10.77 31.67
N LEU A 259 9.45 10.21 32.75
CA LEU A 259 10.18 9.95 33.99
C LEU A 259 10.96 8.63 33.91
N ARG A 260 12.05 8.56 34.66
CA ARG A 260 12.89 7.36 34.83
C ARG A 260 12.56 6.67 36.15
N PRO A 261 12.82 5.35 36.28
CA PRO A 261 12.68 4.62 37.55
C PRO A 261 13.36 5.28 38.75
N GLU A 262 14.50 5.94 38.49
CA GLU A 262 15.32 6.63 39.48
C GLU A 262 14.58 7.80 40.13
N ASP A 263 13.73 8.51 39.38
CA ASP A 263 12.96 9.66 39.86
C ASP A 263 11.91 9.24 40.92
N CYS A 264 11.57 7.96 40.96
CA CYS A 264 10.60 7.34 41.87
C CYS A 264 11.23 6.40 42.91
N ALA A 265 12.57 6.46 43.10
CA ALA A 265 13.29 5.55 44.00
C ALA A 265 13.13 4.04 43.65
N MET A 266 12.74 3.71 42.42
CA MET A 266 12.52 2.33 42.00
C MET A 266 13.83 1.72 41.49
N THR A 267 14.35 0.71 42.18
CA THR A 267 15.57 -0.02 41.82
C THR A 267 15.25 -1.43 41.32
N GLY A 268 16.07 -1.97 40.41
CA GLY A 268 15.93 -3.36 39.93
C GLY A 268 14.95 -3.56 38.76
N LEU A 269 14.50 -2.48 38.11
CA LEU A 269 13.69 -2.55 36.90
C LEU A 269 14.58 -2.72 35.65
N PRO A 270 14.08 -3.40 34.60
CA PRO A 270 14.84 -3.64 33.39
C PRO A 270 15.19 -2.31 32.69
N PRO A 271 16.35 -2.25 31.98
CA PRO A 271 16.76 -1.06 31.25
C PRO A 271 15.72 -0.71 30.17
N GLY A 272 15.45 0.59 30.01
CA GLY A 272 14.41 1.07 29.08
C GLY A 272 13.01 1.22 29.69
N THR A 273 12.84 0.89 30.97
CA THR A 273 11.61 1.19 31.72
C THR A 273 11.40 2.70 31.81
N ARG A 274 10.17 3.16 31.55
CA ARG A 274 9.76 4.57 31.63
C ARG A 274 8.53 4.72 32.51
N LEU A 275 8.41 5.87 33.15
CA LEU A 275 7.33 6.19 34.08
C LEU A 275 6.53 7.39 33.57
N ALA A 276 5.22 7.34 33.76
CA ALA A 276 4.32 8.48 33.56
C ALA A 276 3.61 8.81 34.87
N LEU A 277 3.59 10.09 35.24
CA LEU A 277 2.95 10.55 36.47
C LEU A 277 1.44 10.67 36.29
N LEU A 278 0.68 10.16 37.25
CA LEU A 278 -0.77 10.31 37.36
C LEU A 278 -1.11 11.42 38.35
N ALA A 279 -2.27 12.06 38.18
CA ALA A 279 -2.67 13.21 39.00
C ALA A 279 -2.78 12.92 40.51
N LYS A 280 -2.91 11.64 40.91
CA LYS A 280 -3.08 11.20 42.30
C LYS A 280 -1.77 10.75 42.99
N GLY A 281 -0.61 11.06 42.42
CA GLY A 281 0.69 10.61 42.96
C GLY A 281 0.99 9.13 42.71
N ALA A 282 0.18 8.46 41.90
CA ALA A 282 0.51 7.17 41.30
C ALA A 282 1.33 7.38 40.02
N VAL A 283 2.02 6.34 39.56
CA VAL A 283 2.73 6.32 38.28
C VAL A 283 2.33 5.08 37.49
N VAL A 284 2.29 5.21 36.17
CA VAL A 284 2.24 4.04 35.28
C VAL A 284 3.67 3.69 34.87
N VAL A 285 4.04 2.43 35.09
CA VAL A 285 5.33 1.86 34.74
C VAL A 285 5.23 1.16 33.40
N ALA A 286 5.90 1.66 32.37
CA ALA A 286 6.03 0.99 31.08
C ALA A 286 7.32 0.15 31.06
N ARG A 287 7.18 -1.17 31.16
CA ARG A 287 8.30 -2.13 31.10
C ARG A 287 8.44 -2.69 29.68
N PRO A 288 9.65 -2.66 29.08
CA PRO A 288 9.85 -3.21 27.74
C PRO A 288 9.65 -4.73 27.73
N VAL A 289 8.94 -5.24 26.74
CA VAL A 289 8.72 -6.68 26.45
C VAL A 289 8.89 -6.94 24.95
N GLU A 290 9.02 -8.20 24.54
CA GLU A 290 9.10 -8.53 23.11
C GLU A 290 7.87 -8.00 22.35
N GLY A 291 8.09 -7.07 21.41
CA GLY A 291 7.05 -6.48 20.59
C GLY A 291 6.31 -5.27 21.19
N GLY A 292 6.72 -4.74 22.34
CA GLY A 292 6.13 -3.52 22.89
C GLY A 292 6.45 -3.26 24.36
N TYR A 293 5.43 -2.83 25.12
CA TYR A 293 5.54 -2.49 26.53
C TYR A 293 4.41 -3.11 27.33
N ARG A 294 4.69 -3.49 28.57
CA ARG A 294 3.70 -3.86 29.57
C ARG A 294 3.54 -2.71 30.55
N PHE A 295 2.30 -2.33 30.84
CA PHE A 295 1.96 -1.21 31.71
C PHE A 295 1.38 -1.72 33.01
N ASP A 296 1.92 -1.25 34.14
CA ASP A 296 1.36 -1.51 35.46
C ASP A 296 1.33 -0.22 36.26
N GLU A 297 0.26 0.02 37.01
CA GLU A 297 0.17 1.15 37.94
C GLU A 297 0.92 0.82 39.25
N GLN A 298 1.73 1.75 39.73
CA GLN A 298 2.46 1.65 40.99
C GLN A 298 2.45 2.98 41.73
N VAL A 299 2.62 2.92 43.06
CA VAL A 299 2.77 4.13 43.87
C VAL A 299 4.20 4.65 43.72
N CYS A 300 4.37 5.96 43.55
CA CYS A 300 5.69 6.59 43.49
C CYS A 300 5.76 7.77 44.46
N SER A 301 6.85 7.83 45.23
CA SER A 301 7.27 9.05 45.91
C SER A 301 8.29 9.76 45.03
N LEU A 302 7.89 10.86 44.38
CA LEU A 302 8.80 11.67 43.57
C LEU A 302 9.96 12.19 44.43
N GLN A 303 11.18 11.91 44.02
CA GLN A 303 12.37 12.48 44.63
C GLN A 303 12.61 13.91 44.13
N SER A 304 13.17 14.77 44.98
CA SER A 304 13.58 16.10 44.52
C SER A 304 14.78 16.00 43.56
N ALA A 305 14.93 16.98 42.66
CA ALA A 305 16.07 17.03 41.74
C ALA A 305 17.43 16.92 42.47
N THR A 306 17.53 17.54 43.65
CA THR A 306 18.71 17.48 44.52
C THR A 306 18.96 16.09 45.10
N GLN A 307 17.91 15.33 45.44
CA GLN A 307 18.02 13.94 45.91
C GLN A 307 18.46 13.00 44.79
N ILE A 308 17.98 13.25 43.56
CA ILE A 308 18.36 12.45 42.39
C ILE A 308 19.84 12.68 42.05
N GLU A 309 20.30 13.93 42.02
CA GLU A 309 21.71 14.27 41.75
C GLU A 309 22.65 13.67 42.79
N THR A 310 22.33 13.82 44.08
CA THR A 310 23.15 13.25 45.17
C THR A 310 23.21 11.73 45.11
N THR A 311 22.09 11.06 44.83
CA THR A 311 22.03 9.60 44.69
C THR A 311 22.82 9.13 43.46
N ARG A 312 22.74 9.87 42.34
CA ARG A 312 23.48 9.57 41.11
C ARG A 312 24.98 9.72 41.31
N ASP A 313 25.43 10.82 41.93
CA ASP A 313 26.83 11.06 42.25
C ASP A 313 27.38 9.99 43.21
N GLN A 314 26.57 9.56 44.17
CA GLN A 314 26.95 8.50 45.08
C GLN A 314 27.09 7.15 44.37
N ARG A 315 26.19 6.82 43.43
CA ARG A 315 26.34 5.61 42.59
C ARG A 315 27.58 5.68 41.69
N ILE A 316 27.85 6.83 41.06
CA ILE A 316 29.06 7.00 40.22
C ILE A 316 30.32 6.83 41.07
N ARG A 317 30.34 7.40 42.28
CA ARG A 317 31.46 7.21 43.22
C ARG A 317 31.62 5.76 43.64
N ASN A 318 30.53 5.07 43.98
CA ASN A 318 30.57 3.67 44.38
C ASN A 318 31.00 2.74 43.22
N ALA A 319 30.53 3.00 42.01
CA ALA A 319 30.95 2.26 40.81
C ALA A 319 32.43 2.47 40.51
N ARG A 320 32.91 3.72 40.55
CA ARG A 320 34.34 4.03 40.40
C ARG A 320 35.19 3.40 41.49
N ALA A 321 34.69 3.34 42.72
CA ALA A 321 35.38 2.68 43.81
C ALA A 321 35.46 1.17 43.54
N GLN A 322 34.35 0.52 43.14
CA GLN A 322 34.35 -0.90 42.77
C GLN A 322 35.28 -1.21 41.60
N ASP A 323 35.27 -0.40 40.54
CA ASP A 323 36.17 -0.55 39.39
C ASP A 323 37.64 -0.29 39.73
N ALA A 324 37.94 0.46 40.80
CA ALA A 324 39.31 0.68 41.28
C ALA A 324 39.83 -0.46 42.18
N TYR A 325 38.94 -1.37 42.62
CA TYR A 325 39.28 -2.53 43.44
C TYR A 325 39.41 -3.83 42.61
N PHE A 326 39.18 -3.78 41.30
CA PHE A 326 39.41 -4.86 40.33
C PHE A 326 40.47 -4.45 39.29
#